data_AF-A0A091W2R9-F1
#
_entry.id   AF-A0A091W2R9-F1
#
_cell.length_a   1.000
_cell.length_b   1.000
_cell.length_c   1.000
_cell.angle_alpha   90.00
_cell.angle_beta   90.00
_cell.angle_gamma   90.00
#
_symmetry.space_group_name_H-M   'P 1'
#
loop_
_entity.id
_entity.type
_entity.pdbx_description
1 polymer ?
#
loop_
_entity_poly.entity_id
_entity_poly.type
_entity_poly.pdbx_seq_one_letter_code
_entity_poly.pdbx_strand_id
1 'polypeptide(L)'
;MLARLGFKSDKERLVRACQNLYDLVYIYVSSTNTIFRLLNEHLGTNFPIMSVKENFSIKENLQFLVSALKEMQATMETKDKDVQESISHSLYAKIAGP
;
A
#
# COMPACT_ATOMS: atom_id res chain seq x y z
N MET A 1 18.34 40.17 -8.74
CA MET A 1 17.63 40.84 -7.62
C MET A 1 16.33 40.13 -7.18
N LEU A 2 16.16 38.81 -7.40
CA LEU A 2 14.96 38.07 -6.94
C LEU A 2 15.19 37.20 -5.68
N ALA A 3 16.43 37.15 -5.16
CA ALA A 3 16.79 36.31 -4.03
C ALA A 3 16.34 36.87 -2.65
N ARG A 4 15.79 38.09 -2.59
CA ARG A 4 15.46 38.80 -1.33
C ARG A 4 13.97 38.79 -0.94
N LEU A 5 13.11 38.04 -1.63
CA LEU A 5 11.65 38.06 -1.43
C LEU A 5 11.05 36.72 -0.93
N GLY A 6 11.85 35.82 -0.33
CA GLY A 6 11.35 34.52 0.17
C GLY A 6 11.18 33.41 -0.89
N PHE A 7 11.25 33.74 -2.17
CA PHE A 7 11.13 32.75 -3.26
C PHE A 7 12.21 31.67 -3.28
N LYS A 8 13.40 31.92 -2.73
CA LYS A 8 14.47 30.90 -2.66
C LYS A 8 14.16 29.85 -1.60
N SER A 9 13.64 30.25 -0.43
CA SER A 9 13.18 29.33 0.60
C SER A 9 11.94 28.56 0.17
N ASP A 10 11.03 29.18 -0.59
CA ASP A 10 9.82 28.50 -1.07
C ASP A 10 10.13 27.43 -2.12
N LYS A 11 11.07 27.70 -3.04
CA LYS A 11 11.54 26.69 -4.00
C LYS A 11 12.22 25.51 -3.31
N GLU A 12 13.10 25.77 -2.34
CA GLU A 12 13.75 24.70 -1.57
C GLU A 12 12.74 23.92 -0.72
N ARG A 13 11.74 24.60 -0.14
CA ARG A 13 10.65 23.94 0.59
C ARG A 13 9.82 23.04 -0.33
N LEU A 14 9.53 23.50 -1.55
CA LEU A 14 8.82 22.71 -2.55
C LEU A 14 9.62 21.46 -2.95
N VAL A 15 10.91 21.61 -3.24
CA VAL A 15 11.79 20.47 -3.57
C VAL A 15 11.81 19.45 -2.44
N ARG A 16 12.00 19.89 -1.18
CA ARG A 16 11.95 19.02 0.00
C ARG A 16 10.60 18.33 0.14
N ALA A 17 9.49 19.04 -0.08
CA ALA A 17 8.16 18.44 -0.02
C ALA A 17 7.97 17.36 -1.10
N CYS A 18 8.45 17.59 -2.33
CA CYS A 18 8.40 16.60 -3.40
C CYS A 18 9.24 15.36 -3.09
N GLN A 19 10.45 15.55 -2.54
CA GLN A 19 11.31 14.45 -2.09
C GLN A 19 10.63 13.63 -0.98
N ASN A 20 10.11 14.31 0.04
CA ASN A 20 9.39 13.64 1.13
C ASN A 20 8.16 12.86 0.62
N LEU A 21 7.41 13.40 -0.33
CA LEU A 21 6.28 12.70 -0.94
C LEU A 21 6.73 11.44 -1.67
N TYR A 22 7.84 11.50 -2.39
CA TYR A 22 8.42 10.36 -3.08
C TYR A 22 8.92 9.29 -2.09
N ASP A 23 9.61 9.69 -1.02
CA ASP A 23 10.04 8.77 0.04
C ASP A 23 8.84 8.07 0.71
N LEU A 24 7.73 8.80 0.94
CA LEU A 24 6.50 8.21 1.47
C LEU A 24 5.90 7.15 0.52
N VAL A 25 5.95 7.38 -0.79
CA VAL A 25 5.50 6.38 -1.78
C VAL A 25 6.33 5.10 -1.66
N TYR A 26 7.65 5.21 -1.49
CA TYR A 26 8.52 4.07 -1.24
C TYR A 26 8.16 3.32 0.04
N ILE A 27 7.93 4.05 1.13
CA ILE A 27 7.53 3.46 2.42
C ILE A 27 6.22 2.69 2.27
N TYR A 28 5.23 3.26 1.57
CA TYR A 28 3.96 2.57 1.35
C TYR A 28 4.11 1.31 0.51
N VAL A 29 4.83 1.37 -0.62
CA VAL A 29 5.08 0.18 -1.46
C VAL A 29 5.83 -0.90 -0.68
N SER A 30 6.86 -0.52 0.09
CA SER A 30 7.60 -1.48 0.91
C SER A 30 6.73 -2.10 2.00
N SER A 31 5.88 -1.32 2.65
CA SER A 31 4.98 -1.80 3.71
C SER A 31 3.93 -2.75 3.14
N THR A 32 3.34 -2.42 1.99
CA THR A 32 2.39 -3.28 1.27
C THR A 32 3.05 -4.59 0.85
N ASN A 33 4.29 -4.55 0.36
CA ASN A 33 5.03 -5.77 0.03
C ASN A 33 5.27 -6.66 1.25
N THR A 34 5.53 -6.09 2.43
CA THR A 34 5.65 -6.86 3.68
C THR A 34 4.33 -7.55 4.00
N ILE A 35 3.21 -6.85 3.88
CA ILE A 35 1.87 -7.46 4.07
C ILE A 35 1.66 -8.58 3.06
N PHE A 36 1.94 -8.35 1.77
CA PHE A 36 1.80 -9.37 0.72
C PHE A 36 2.60 -10.63 1.01
N ARG A 37 3.84 -10.50 1.50
CA ARG A 37 4.66 -11.66 1.89
C ARG A 37 4.00 -12.46 3.01
N LEU A 38 3.54 -11.78 4.07
CA LEU A 38 2.87 -12.44 5.19
C LEU A 38 1.61 -13.17 4.75
N LEU A 39 0.78 -12.54 3.92
CA LEU A 39 -0.44 -13.15 3.40
C LEU A 39 -0.11 -14.35 2.49
N ASN A 40 0.90 -14.23 1.63
CA ASN A 40 1.31 -15.30 0.74
C ASN A 40 1.86 -16.50 1.52
N GLU A 41 2.65 -16.25 2.55
CA GLU A 41 3.26 -17.29 3.40
C GLU A 41 2.23 -18.03 4.25
N HIS A 42 1.26 -17.31 4.84
CA HIS A 42 0.39 -17.89 5.86
C HIS A 42 -1.03 -18.18 5.41
N LEU A 43 -1.52 -17.49 4.38
CA LEU A 43 -2.92 -17.59 3.94
C LEU A 43 -3.05 -18.19 2.53
N GLY A 44 -1.94 -18.62 1.92
CA GLY A 44 -1.94 -19.21 0.58
C GLY A 44 -2.48 -18.25 -0.48
N THR A 45 -2.16 -16.96 -0.36
CA THR A 45 -2.36 -15.97 -1.43
C THR A 45 -1.14 -15.94 -2.36
N ASN A 46 -1.25 -15.23 -3.48
CA ASN A 46 -0.15 -15.04 -4.42
C ASN A 46 -0.09 -13.61 -4.95
N PHE A 47 -0.03 -12.63 -4.03
CA PHE A 47 0.10 -11.23 -4.42
C PHE A 47 1.50 -10.93 -4.98
N PRO A 48 1.59 -10.18 -6.09
CA PRO A 48 2.87 -9.82 -6.69
C PRO A 48 3.60 -8.76 -5.88
N ILE A 49 4.92 -8.91 -5.71
CA ILE A 49 5.75 -7.87 -5.11
C ILE A 49 5.83 -6.66 -6.05
N MET A 50 5.54 -5.49 -5.51
CA MET A 50 5.51 -4.23 -6.22
C MET A 50 6.85 -3.48 -6.12
N SER A 51 7.09 -2.59 -7.08
CA SER A 51 8.18 -1.61 -7.02
C SER A 51 7.63 -0.23 -7.38
N VAL A 52 8.20 0.83 -6.79
CA VAL A 52 8.00 2.18 -7.32
C VAL A 52 8.52 2.22 -8.75
N LYS A 53 7.80 2.90 -9.63
CA LYS A 53 8.14 3.05 -11.03
C LYS A 53 8.74 4.44 -11.25
N GLU A 54 10.02 4.48 -11.61
CA GLU A 54 10.76 5.73 -11.82
C GLU A 54 10.21 6.57 -12.97
N ASN A 55 9.62 5.91 -13.96
CA ASN A 55 8.99 6.55 -15.11
C ASN A 55 7.56 7.03 -14.82
N PHE A 56 7.03 6.81 -13.61
CA PHE A 56 5.70 7.25 -13.21
C PHE A 56 5.79 8.50 -12.34
N SER A 57 4.79 9.37 -12.47
CA SER A 57 4.52 10.41 -11.49
C SER A 57 4.18 9.82 -10.11
N ILE A 58 4.27 10.64 -9.06
CA ILE A 58 3.83 10.26 -7.71
C ILE A 58 2.36 9.79 -7.73
N LYS A 59 1.50 10.49 -8.46
CA LYS A 59 0.08 10.14 -8.58
C LYS A 59 -0.11 8.75 -9.19
N GLU A 60 0.60 8.45 -10.27
CA GLU A 60 0.50 7.15 -10.95
C GLU A 60 1.00 6.00 -10.07
N ASN A 61 2.11 6.21 -9.33
CA ASN A 61 2.57 5.24 -8.34
C ASN A 61 1.55 5.00 -7.22
N LEU A 62 0.90 6.07 -6.72
CA LEU A 62 -0.16 5.94 -5.71
C LEU A 62 -1.41 5.24 -6.27
N GLN A 63 -1.78 5.51 -7.52
CA GLN A 63 -2.90 4.81 -8.17
C GLN A 63 -2.59 3.32 -8.35
N PHE A 64 -1.36 2.99 -8.74
CA PHE A 64 -0.89 1.61 -8.82
C PHE A 64 -0.96 0.90 -7.46
N LEU A 65 -0.52 1.57 -6.39
CA LEU A 65 -0.66 1.08 -5.02
C LEU A 65 -2.11 0.86 -4.60
N VAL A 66 -3.00 1.82 -4.85
CA VAL A 66 -4.42 1.72 -4.51
C VAL A 66 -5.07 0.54 -5.24
N SER A 67 -4.73 0.31 -6.51
CA SER A 67 -5.23 -0.83 -7.26
C SER A 67 -4.81 -2.16 -6.63
N ALA A 68 -3.54 -2.29 -6.25
CA ALA A 68 -3.04 -3.49 -5.57
C ALA A 68 -3.71 -3.72 -4.21
N LEU A 69 -3.96 -2.66 -3.44
CA LEU A 69 -4.66 -2.76 -2.15
C LEU A 69 -6.13 -3.18 -2.32
N LYS A 70 -6.80 -2.74 -3.40
CA LYS A 70 -8.17 -3.18 -3.72
C LYS A 70 -8.21 -4.65 -4.12
N GLU A 71 -7.24 -5.11 -4.89
CA GLU A 71 -7.11 -6.52 -5.25
C GLU A 71 -6.83 -7.39 -4.02
N MET A 72 -5.97 -6.90 -3.12
CA MET A 72 -5.73 -7.53 -1.83
C MET A 72 -7.03 -7.65 -1.02
N GLN A 73 -7.79 -6.57 -0.90
CA GLN A 73 -9.07 -6.57 -0.20
C GLN A 73 -10.04 -7.62 -0.79
N ALA A 74 -10.26 -7.62 -2.11
CA ALA A 74 -11.17 -8.55 -2.76
C ALA A 74 -10.74 -10.02 -2.59
N THR A 75 -9.43 -10.29 -2.65
CA THR A 75 -8.88 -11.63 -2.44
C THR A 75 -9.08 -12.08 -0.99
N MET A 76 -8.85 -11.18 -0.03
CA MET A 76 -9.03 -11.49 1.39
C MET A 76 -10.50 -11.68 1.76
N GLU A 77 -11.42 -10.90 1.21
CA GLU A 77 -12.86 -11.10 1.38
C GLU A 77 -13.32 -12.45 0.82
N THR A 78 -12.72 -12.90 -0.28
CA THR A 78 -13.01 -14.24 -0.84
C THR A 78 -12.50 -15.33 0.09
N LYS A 79 -11.25 -15.22 0.56
CA LYS A 79 -10.69 -16.18 1.52
C LYS A 79 -11.44 -16.24 2.84
N ASP A 80 -11.92 -15.11 3.34
CA ASP A 80 -12.73 -15.03 4.56
C ASP A 80 -14.02 -15.85 4.41
N LYS A 81 -14.72 -15.70 3.27
CA LYS A 81 -15.90 -16.51 2.93
C LYS A 81 -15.56 -17.99 2.80
N ASP A 82 -14.48 -18.34 2.10
CA ASP A 82 -14.05 -19.74 1.96
C ASP A 82 -13.79 -20.38 3.34
N VAL A 83 -13.18 -19.64 4.26
CA VAL A 83 -12.97 -20.09 5.65
C VAL A 83 -14.31 -20.23 6.37
N GLN A 84 -15.20 -19.25 6.26
CA GLN A 84 -16.54 -19.28 6.87
C GLN A 84 -17.36 -20.50 6.42
N GLU A 85 -17.24 -20.90 5.15
CA GLU A 85 -17.94 -22.05 4.58
C GLU A 85 -17.28 -23.39 4.90
N SER A 86 -15.96 -23.42 5.13
CA SER A 86 -15.19 -24.65 5.35
C SER A 86 -15.08 -25.09 6.81
N ILE A 87 -15.40 -24.23 7.77
CA ILE A 87 -15.37 -24.55 9.22
C ILE A 87 -16.74 -24.41 9.86
N SER A 88 -16.92 -24.96 11.07
CA SER A 88 -18.19 -24.81 11.77
C SER A 88 -18.46 -23.35 12.12
N HIS A 89 -19.72 -22.92 12.02
CA HIS A 89 -20.13 -21.55 12.39
C HIS A 89 -19.69 -21.18 13.81
N SER A 90 -19.70 -22.14 14.75
CA SER A 90 -19.25 -21.92 16.13
C SER A 90 -17.74 -21.66 16.23
N LEU A 91 -16.93 -22.29 15.39
CA LEU A 91 -15.48 -22.09 15.35
C LEU A 91 -15.15 -20.78 14.64
N TYR A 92 -15.81 -20.49 13.52
CA TYR A 92 -15.66 -19.21 12.82
C TYR A 92 -16.00 -18.02 13.72
N ALA A 93 -17.12 -18.06 14.44
CA ALA A 93 -17.52 -17.00 15.35
C ALA A 93 -16.50 -16.76 16.49
N LYS A 94 -15.74 -17.78 16.90
CA LYS A 94 -14.65 -17.64 17.88
C LYS A 94 -13.39 -17.00 17.31
N ILE A 95 -13.15 -17.13 16.00
CA ILE A 95 -11.95 -16.60 15.33
C ILE A 95 -12.19 -15.18 14.80
N ALA A 96 -13.38 -14.93 14.23
CA ALA A 96 -13.77 -13.66 13.65
C ALA A 96 -14.34 -12.65 14.67
N GLY A 97 -14.73 -13.12 15.86
CA GLY A 97 -15.19 -12.26 16.96
C GLY A 97 -14.04 -11.47 17.59
N PRO A 98 -14.34 -10.31 18.24
CA PRO A 98 -13.36 -9.53 18.98
C PRO A 98 -12.77 -10.27 20.20
#